data_AF-A0AAV5NEL6-F1
#
_entry.id   AF-A0AAV5NEL6-F1
#
_cell.length_a   1.000
_cell.length_b   1.000
_cell.length_c   1.000
_cell.angle_alpha   90.00
_cell.angle_beta   90.00
_cell.angle_gamma   90.00
#
_symmetry.space_group_name_H-M   'P 1'
#
loop_
_entity.id
_entity.type
_entity.pdbx_description
1 polymer ?
#
loop_
_entity_poly.entity_id
_entity_poly.type
_entity_poly.pdbx_seq_one_letter_code
_entity_poly.pdbx_strand_id
1 'polypeptide(L)'
;MIEGDGLASIGHHPHHIVMPLKEDLLPFRKTRKVTKLATRLGNSASNCVLHVMVNDRAGLVRESAAFVGLLEKVWKARGVEGDQVWAELNERIRLAEELRANGIRPRKGGHYRSTKLP
;
A
#
# COMPACT_ATOMS: atom_id res chain seq x y z
N MET A 1 60.87 0.37 -16.65
CA MET A 1 61.13 -0.46 -15.45
C MET A 1 60.99 0.48 -14.26
N ILE A 2 60.00 0.37 -13.38
CA ILE A 2 59.30 -0.82 -12.87
C ILE A 2 57.79 -0.52 -12.69
N GLU A 3 57.00 -1.56 -12.96
CA GLU A 3 55.54 -1.66 -12.84
C GLU A 3 55.04 -1.60 -11.38
N GLY A 4 53.77 -1.24 -11.21
CA GLY A 4 53.07 -1.29 -9.93
C GLY A 4 51.56 -1.20 -10.12
N ASP A 5 50.97 -2.29 -10.59
CA ASP A 5 49.53 -2.56 -10.56
C ASP A 5 49.00 -2.48 -9.11
N GLY A 6 47.80 -1.92 -8.91
CA GLY A 6 47.16 -2.00 -7.60
C GLY A 6 45.90 -1.15 -7.39
N LEU A 7 44.76 -1.80 -7.61
CA LEU A 7 43.48 -1.61 -6.90
C LEU A 7 42.59 -0.44 -7.35
N ALA A 8 41.69 -0.79 -8.28
CA ALA A 8 40.39 -0.16 -8.46
C ALA A 8 39.64 -0.08 -7.11
N SER A 9 39.55 1.13 -6.54
CA SER A 9 38.66 1.41 -5.42
C SER A 9 37.28 1.79 -5.97
N ILE A 10 36.41 0.79 -5.85
CA ILE A 10 34.96 0.76 -6.03
C ILE A 10 34.32 2.14 -5.80
N GLY A 11 33.85 2.76 -6.88
CA GLY A 11 33.02 3.95 -6.82
C GLY A 11 31.75 3.65 -6.05
N HIS A 12 31.70 4.12 -4.80
CA HIS A 12 30.51 4.14 -3.95
C HIS A 12 29.41 4.91 -4.68
N HIS A 13 28.52 4.18 -5.36
CA HIS A 13 27.31 4.76 -5.92
C HIS A 13 26.47 5.27 -4.74
N PRO A 14 26.21 6.57 -4.62
CA PRO A 14 25.24 7.02 -3.65
C PRO A 14 23.91 6.41 -4.07
N HIS A 15 23.37 5.54 -3.22
CA HIS A 15 21.95 5.24 -3.24
C HIS A 15 21.25 6.59 -3.12
N HIS A 16 20.80 7.15 -4.25
CA HIS A 16 19.82 8.21 -4.27
C HIS A 16 18.58 7.63 -3.60
N ILE A 17 18.52 7.74 -2.28
CA ILE A 17 17.26 7.74 -1.55
C ILE A 17 16.56 8.96 -2.11
N VAL A 18 15.68 8.74 -3.09
CA VAL A 18 14.72 9.74 -3.52
C VAL A 18 13.84 9.96 -2.29
N MET A 19 14.23 10.90 -1.44
CA MET A 19 13.35 11.36 -0.39
C MET A 19 12.11 11.89 -1.09
N PRO A 20 10.91 11.40 -0.77
CA PRO A 20 9.69 11.98 -1.33
C PRO A 20 9.73 13.48 -1.05
N LEU A 21 9.58 14.29 -2.09
CA LEU A 21 9.59 15.73 -1.98
C LEU A 21 8.56 16.11 -0.91
N LYS A 22 8.90 17.11 -0.08
CA LYS A 22 8.15 17.54 1.11
C LYS A 22 6.64 17.79 0.85
N GLU A 23 6.23 17.94 -0.40
CA GLU A 23 4.85 18.04 -0.88
C GLU A 23 4.05 16.73 -0.75
N ASP A 24 4.68 15.56 -0.87
CA ASP A 24 4.03 14.24 -0.75
C ASP A 24 3.56 13.91 0.68
N LEU A 25 4.11 14.63 1.67
CA LEU A 25 3.79 14.49 3.08
C LEU A 25 2.76 15.53 3.58
N LEU A 26 2.29 16.43 2.69
CA LEU A 26 1.33 17.44 3.10
C LEU A 26 -0.02 16.80 3.43
N PRO A 27 -0.59 17.09 4.61
CA PRO A 27 -1.86 16.51 5.01
C PRO A 27 -2.92 16.88 4.00
N PHE A 28 -3.71 15.88 3.67
CA PHE A 28 -4.82 15.97 2.77
C PHE A 28 -5.79 17.12 3.10
N ARG A 29 -5.91 18.13 2.21
CA ARG A 29 -6.87 19.24 2.40
C ARG A 29 -8.29 18.68 2.55
N LYS A 30 -8.89 18.84 3.73
CA LYS A 30 -10.27 18.40 3.99
C LYS A 30 -11.23 19.22 3.15
N THR A 31 -12.06 18.55 2.35
CA THR A 31 -13.16 19.18 1.60
C THR A 31 -14.46 18.50 2.00
N ARG A 32 -15.58 19.24 1.94
CA ARG A 32 -16.90 18.68 2.25
C ARG A 32 -17.23 17.43 1.43
N LYS A 33 -16.80 17.41 0.15
CA LYS A 33 -16.94 16.26 -0.75
C LYS A 33 -16.17 15.04 -0.25
N VAL A 34 -14.89 15.21 0.08
CA VAL A 34 -14.04 14.11 0.58
C VAL A 34 -14.55 13.62 1.94
N THR A 35 -14.95 14.51 2.85
CA THR A 35 -15.55 14.12 4.13
C THR A 35 -16.80 13.27 3.93
N LYS A 36 -17.72 13.68 3.04
CA LYS A 36 -18.93 12.91 2.74
C LYS A 36 -18.61 11.53 2.14
N LEU A 37 -17.61 11.44 1.26
CA LEU A 37 -17.16 10.17 0.69
C LEU A 37 -16.56 9.26 1.77
N ALA A 38 -15.70 9.79 2.64
CA ALA A 38 -15.09 9.05 3.74
C ALA A 38 -16.13 8.54 4.75
N THR A 39 -17.13 9.34 5.11
CA THR A 39 -18.24 8.90 5.98
C THR A 39 -19.00 7.73 5.34
N ARG A 40 -19.34 7.82 4.06
CA ARG A 40 -20.05 6.75 3.35
C ARG A 40 -19.21 5.47 3.27
N LEU A 41 -17.92 5.61 3.00
CA LEU A 41 -16.98 4.49 2.97
C LEU A 41 -16.94 3.77 4.32
N GLY A 42 -16.83 4.55 5.41
CA GLY A 42 -16.88 4.01 6.77
C GLY A 42 -18.18 3.28 7.08
N ASN A 43 -19.33 3.81 6.64
CA ASN A 43 -20.62 3.14 6.82
C ASN A 43 -20.67 1.79 6.08
N SER A 44 -20.24 1.72 4.82
CA SER A 44 -20.21 0.44 4.09
C SER A 44 -19.25 -0.57 4.71
N ALA A 45 -18.10 -0.12 5.26
CA ALA A 45 -17.20 -0.99 6.01
C ALA A 45 -17.88 -1.58 7.26
N SER A 46 -18.56 -0.74 8.05
CA SER A 46 -19.32 -1.18 9.22
C SER A 46 -20.46 -2.14 8.84
N ASN A 47 -21.17 -1.87 7.75
CA ASN A 47 -22.24 -2.74 7.28
C ASN A 47 -21.72 -4.11 6.82
N CYS A 48 -20.53 -4.19 6.21
CA CYS A 48 -19.90 -5.48 5.92
C CYS A 48 -19.73 -6.32 7.19
N VAL A 49 -19.25 -5.71 8.28
CA VAL A 49 -19.11 -6.39 9.57
C VAL A 49 -20.48 -6.86 10.09
N LEU A 50 -21.50 -6.00 10.04
CA LEU A 50 -22.85 -6.36 10.47
C LEU A 50 -23.42 -7.54 9.68
N HIS A 51 -23.26 -7.55 8.35
CA HIS A 51 -23.72 -8.65 7.50
C HIS A 51 -23.00 -9.98 7.80
N VAL A 52 -21.72 -9.94 8.17
CA VAL A 52 -21.02 -11.14 8.67
C VAL A 52 -21.64 -11.62 9.98
N MET A 53 -21.91 -10.72 10.93
CA MET A 53 -22.48 -11.07 12.24
C MET A 53 -23.86 -11.73 12.15
N VAL A 54 -24.66 -11.37 11.14
CA VAL A 54 -26.00 -11.93 10.92
C VAL A 54 -26.03 -13.01 9.83
N ASN A 55 -24.87 -13.48 9.35
CA ASN A 55 -24.71 -14.48 8.29
C ASN A 55 -25.46 -14.14 6.98
N ASP A 56 -25.54 -12.85 6.63
CA ASP A 56 -26.15 -12.36 5.39
C ASP A 56 -25.09 -12.23 4.28
N ARG A 57 -24.92 -13.31 3.52
CA ARG A 57 -23.99 -13.34 2.38
C ARG A 57 -24.34 -12.32 1.30
N ALA A 58 -25.63 -12.11 1.01
CA ALA A 58 -26.03 -11.21 -0.07
C ALA A 58 -25.79 -9.75 0.32
N GLY A 59 -26.09 -9.39 1.56
CA GLY A 59 -25.75 -8.09 2.13
C GLY A 59 -24.25 -7.84 2.14
N LEU A 60 -23.46 -8.84 2.55
CA LEU A 60 -21.99 -8.73 2.54
C LEU A 60 -21.45 -8.41 1.15
N VAL A 61 -21.92 -9.09 0.11
CA VAL A 61 -21.51 -8.82 -1.28
C VAL A 61 -21.86 -7.40 -1.70
N ARG A 62 -23.10 -6.94 -1.43
CA ARG A 62 -23.54 -5.59 -1.81
C ARG A 62 -22.75 -4.49 -1.13
N GLU A 63 -22.54 -4.61 0.19
CA GLU A 63 -21.80 -3.60 0.95
C GLU A 63 -20.30 -3.62 0.65
N SER A 64 -19.74 -4.79 0.34
CA SER A 64 -18.35 -4.90 -0.13
C SER A 64 -18.16 -4.18 -1.48
N ALA A 65 -19.09 -4.36 -2.42
CA ALA A 65 -19.06 -3.64 -3.70
C ALA A 65 -19.20 -2.12 -3.51
N ALA A 66 -20.10 -1.69 -2.62
CA ALA A 66 -20.25 -0.28 -2.25
C ALA A 66 -18.97 0.28 -1.62
N PHE A 67 -18.34 -0.47 -0.72
CA PHE A 67 -17.06 -0.12 -0.09
C PHE A 67 -15.96 0.11 -1.14
N VAL A 68 -15.73 -0.83 -2.04
CA VAL A 68 -14.69 -0.71 -3.09
C VAL A 68 -14.96 0.51 -3.99
N GLY A 69 -16.20 0.67 -4.48
CA GLY A 69 -16.54 1.81 -5.33
C GLY A 69 -16.50 3.17 -4.62
N LEU A 70 -16.67 3.20 -3.29
CA LEU A 70 -16.47 4.42 -2.49
C LEU A 70 -14.99 4.70 -2.25
N LEU A 71 -14.19 3.66 -2.06
CA LEU A 71 -12.75 3.76 -1.87
C LEU A 71 -12.08 4.34 -3.12
N GLU A 72 -12.44 3.86 -4.30
CA GLU A 72 -11.98 4.41 -5.59
C GLU A 72 -12.35 5.90 -5.76
N LYS A 73 -13.56 6.30 -5.33
CA LYS A 73 -13.97 7.71 -5.36
C LYS A 73 -13.15 8.57 -4.40
N VAL A 74 -12.75 8.02 -3.25
CA VAL A 74 -11.83 8.69 -2.32
C VAL A 74 -10.46 8.84 -2.99
N TRP A 75 -9.89 7.78 -3.58
CA TRP A 75 -8.61 7.85 -4.31
C TRP A 75 -8.63 8.90 -5.41
N LYS A 76 -9.66 8.91 -6.26
CA LYS A 76 -9.81 9.91 -7.32
C LYS A 76 -9.91 11.33 -6.77
N ALA A 77 -10.67 11.54 -5.69
CA ALA A 77 -10.71 12.86 -5.03
C ALA A 77 -9.38 13.24 -4.36
N ARG A 78 -8.52 12.22 -4.15
CA ARG A 78 -7.13 12.19 -3.71
C ARG A 78 -6.09 12.68 -4.71
N GLY A 79 -6.39 12.54 -6.00
CA GLY A 79 -5.34 12.44 -7.01
C GLY A 79 -4.51 11.16 -6.88
N VAL A 80 -5.08 10.10 -6.27
CA VAL A 80 -4.49 8.77 -6.23
C VAL A 80 -5.16 7.96 -7.33
N GLU A 81 -4.36 7.43 -8.25
CA GLU A 81 -4.85 6.57 -9.32
C GLU A 81 -5.13 5.17 -8.78
N GLY A 82 -6.26 4.57 -9.20
CA GLY A 82 -6.65 3.24 -8.72
C GLY A 82 -5.61 2.17 -9.05
N ASP A 83 -5.03 2.24 -10.24
CA ASP A 83 -3.99 1.31 -10.72
C ASP A 83 -2.76 1.32 -9.83
N GLN A 84 -2.39 2.47 -9.25
CA GLN A 84 -1.29 2.57 -8.29
C GLN A 84 -1.56 1.73 -7.04
N VAL A 85 -2.80 1.79 -6.53
CA VAL A 85 -3.18 1.04 -5.31
C VAL A 85 -3.31 -0.46 -5.60
N TRP A 86 -3.83 -0.83 -6.77
CA TRP A 86 -3.93 -2.22 -7.18
C TRP A 86 -2.55 -2.84 -7.45
N ALA A 87 -1.63 -2.10 -8.09
CA ALA A 87 -0.25 -2.53 -8.29
C ALA A 87 0.46 -2.77 -6.95
N GLU A 88 0.32 -1.82 -6.00
CA GLU A 88 0.81 -1.99 -4.63
C GLU A 88 0.25 -3.26 -3.98
N LEU A 89 -1.07 -3.49 -4.05
CA LEU A 89 -1.70 -4.67 -3.46
C LEU A 89 -1.16 -5.97 -4.08
N ASN A 90 -1.05 -6.03 -5.41
CA ASN A 90 -0.53 -7.19 -6.13
C ASN A 90 0.91 -7.50 -5.73
N GLU A 91 1.74 -6.48 -5.57
CA GLU A 91 3.13 -6.66 -5.15
C GLU A 91 3.24 -7.15 -3.70
N ARG A 92 2.35 -6.69 -2.81
CA ARG A 92 2.26 -7.24 -1.44
C ARG A 92 1.87 -8.70 -1.43
N ILE A 93 0.97 -9.12 -2.33
CA ILE A 93 0.56 -10.53 -2.49
C ILE A 93 1.74 -11.35 -3.02
N ARG A 94 2.39 -10.89 -4.09
CA ARG A 94 3.58 -11.53 -4.68
C ARG A 94 4.67 -11.75 -3.65
N LEU A 95 5.02 -10.70 -2.88
CA LEU A 95 6.02 -10.79 -1.82
C LEU A 95 5.59 -11.78 -0.72
N ALA A 96 4.32 -11.77 -0.31
CA ALA A 96 3.81 -12.71 0.68
C ALA A 96 3.97 -14.17 0.23
N GLU A 97 3.73 -14.43 -1.06
CA GLU A 97 3.87 -15.75 -1.67
C GLU A 97 5.33 -16.19 -1.77
N GLU A 98 6.22 -15.29 -2.22
CA GLU A 98 7.67 -15.53 -2.30
C GLU A 98 8.26 -15.88 -0.93
N LEU A 99 7.91 -15.11 0.11
CA LEU A 99 8.36 -15.38 1.48
C LEU A 99 7.87 -16.74 2.00
N ARG A 100 6.61 -17.10 1.70
CA ARG A 100 6.04 -18.39 2.08
C ARG A 100 6.76 -19.55 1.38
N ALA A 101 7.03 -19.42 0.09
CA ALA A 101 7.74 -20.43 -0.70
C ALA A 101 9.16 -20.68 -0.17
N ASN A 102 9.82 -19.62 0.34
CA ASN A 102 11.16 -19.69 0.91
C ASN A 102 11.18 -20.06 2.41
N GLY A 103 10.05 -20.36 3.03
CA GLY A 103 9.96 -20.64 4.47
C GLY A 103 10.29 -19.45 5.37
N ILE A 104 10.31 -18.23 4.81
CA ILE A 104 10.67 -17.00 5.52
C ILE A 104 9.41 -16.43 6.16
N ARG A 105 9.46 -16.22 7.48
CA ARG A 105 8.38 -15.57 8.22
C ARG A 105 8.78 -14.12 8.53
N PRO A 106 8.03 -13.10 8.06
CA PRO A 106 8.24 -11.72 8.48
C PRO A 106 8.21 -11.57 10.00
N ARG A 107 9.19 -10.86 10.56
CA ARG A 107 9.29 -10.59 12.00
C ARG A 107 9.60 -9.12 12.24
N LYS A 108 9.08 -8.58 13.34
CA LYS A 108 9.39 -7.22 13.77
C LYS A 108 10.91 -7.07 13.97
N GLY A 109 11.54 -6.15 13.24
CA GLY A 109 12.98 -5.90 13.30
C GLY A 109 13.85 -6.82 12.43
N GLY A 110 13.27 -7.77 11.70
CA GLY A 110 13.99 -8.55 10.68
C GLY A 110 14.05 -7.85 9.32
N HIS A 111 14.80 -8.43 8.38
CA HIS A 111 14.91 -7.93 7.00
C HIS A 111 13.54 -7.70 6.33
N TYR A 112 12.57 -8.58 6.58
CA TYR A 112 11.18 -8.39 6.21
C TYR A 112 10.33 -8.16 7.48
N ARG A 113 9.89 -6.91 7.68
CA ARG A 113 9.01 -6.54 8.81
C ARG A 113 7.54 -6.83 8.54
N SER A 114 7.12 -6.69 7.28
CA SER A 114 5.76 -6.88 6.80
C SER A 114 5.82 -7.15 5.29
N THR A 115 4.72 -7.62 4.71
CA THR A 115 4.55 -7.67 3.26
C THR A 115 4.14 -6.31 2.67
N LYS A 116 3.93 -5.29 3.50
CA LYS A 116 3.74 -3.90 3.05
C LYS A 116 5.03 -3.38 2.44
N LEU A 117 4.93 -2.75 1.27
CA LEU A 117 6.08 -2.10 0.65
C LEU A 117 6.49 -0.86 1.47
N PRO A 118 7.79 -0.55 1.53
CA PRO A 118 8.35 0.56 2.30
C PRO A 118 7.97 1.93 1.72
#